data_AF-A0A183K192-F1
#
_entry.id   AF-A0A183K192-F1
#
_cell.length_a   1.000
_cell.length_b   1.000
_cell.length_c   1.000
_cell.angle_alpha   90.00
_cell.angle_beta   90.00
_cell.angle_gamma   90.00
#
_symmetry.space_group_name_H-M   'P 1'
#
loop_
_entity.id
_entity.type
_entity.pdbx_description
1 polymer ?
#
loop_
_entity_poly.entity_id
_entity_poly.type
_entity_poly.pdbx_seq_one_letter_code
_entity_poly.pdbx_strand_id
1 'polypeptide(L)'
;MRPDDLNFAEDLALLSRTQKQMQAKTTSVSEAYLLVGLNTHKGQNKILEYNTENSDPILLDGEALEDVVTFTYLFSIIDEQG
;
A
#
# COMPACT_ATOMS: atom_id res chain seq x y z
N MET A 1 -12.65 -2.13 -24.55
CA MET A 1 -12.21 -1.83 -23.18
C MET A 1 -10.69 -1.84 -23.20
N ARG A 2 -10.05 -0.68 -23.00
CA ARG A 2 -8.59 -0.57 -22.98
C ARG A 2 -8.11 -0.97 -21.57
N PRO A 3 -7.02 -1.72 -21.43
CA PRO A 3 -6.42 -2.01 -20.13
C PRO A 3 -5.95 -0.75 -19.38
N ASP A 4 -5.82 0.37 -20.09
CA ASP A 4 -5.41 1.67 -19.53
C ASP A 4 -6.49 2.36 -18.66
N ASP A 5 -7.75 1.91 -18.74
CA ASP A 5 -8.85 2.44 -17.91
C ASP A 5 -8.99 1.69 -16.56
N LEU A 6 -8.16 0.67 -16.30
CA LEU A 6 -8.25 -0.18 -15.09
C LEU A 6 -7.33 0.29 -13.94
N ASN A 7 -6.60 1.39 -14.09
CA ASN A 7 -5.71 1.90 -13.04
C ASN A 7 -6.44 2.55 -11.85
N PHE A 8 -7.77 2.72 -11.92
CA PHE A 8 -8.56 3.33 -10.85
C PHE A 8 -9.12 2.32 -9.84
N ALA A 9 -9.13 1.02 -10.17
CA ALA A 9 -9.73 -0.02 -9.34
C ALA A 9 -8.72 -0.75 -8.43
N GLU A 10 -7.42 -0.48 -8.62
CA GLU A 10 -6.34 -1.16 -7.89
C GLU A 10 -5.77 -0.34 -6.73
N ASP A 11 -6.18 0.92 -6.56
CA ASP A 11 -5.66 1.79 -5.51
C ASP A 11 -6.40 1.52 -4.19
N LEU A 12 -5.80 0.70 -3.31
CA LEU A 12 -6.33 0.32 -2.01
C LEU A 12 -5.58 1.05 -0.90
N ALA A 13 -6.23 2.02 -0.25
CA ALA A 13 -5.68 2.68 0.93
C ALA A 13 -6.10 1.96 2.23
N LEU A 14 -5.12 1.46 3.01
CA LEU A 14 -5.38 0.80 4.30
C LEU A 14 -4.71 1.55 5.45
N LEU A 15 -5.54 2.06 6.38
CA LEU A 15 -5.05 2.70 7.60
C LEU A 15 -4.80 1.68 8.72
N SER A 16 -3.69 1.81 9.44
CA SER A 16 -3.33 0.94 10.57
C SER A 16 -2.71 1.75 11.70
N ARG A 17 -2.78 1.25 12.94
CA ARG A 17 -2.23 1.95 14.11
C ARG A 17 -0.87 1.42 14.56
N THR A 18 -0.49 0.20 14.15
CA THR A 18 0.77 -0.42 14.54
C THR A 18 1.46 -1.04 13.32
N GLN A 19 2.78 -1.09 13.33
CA GLN A 19 3.56 -1.73 12.26
C GLN A 19 3.20 -3.21 12.07
N LYS A 20 2.92 -3.93 13.16
CA LYS A 20 2.43 -5.31 13.07
C LYS A 20 1.11 -5.42 12.31
N GLN A 21 0.21 -4.45 12.47
CA GLN A 21 -1.03 -4.39 11.69
C GLN A 21 -0.76 -4.02 10.23
N MET A 22 0.18 -3.11 9.96
CA MET A 22 0.60 -2.76 8.60
C MET A 22 1.13 -3.99 7.86
N GLN A 23 2.09 -4.69 8.47
CA GLN A 23 2.66 -5.91 7.92
C GLN A 23 1.59 -6.99 7.64
N ALA A 24 0.71 -7.25 8.61
CA ALA A 24 -0.36 -8.24 8.45
C ALA A 24 -1.33 -7.88 7.33
N LYS A 25 -1.69 -6.60 7.17
CA LYS A 25 -2.56 -6.13 6.09
C LYS A 25 -1.88 -6.22 4.73
N THR A 26 -0.64 -5.77 4.61
CA THR A 26 0.15 -5.87 3.37
C THR A 26 0.25 -7.31 2.89
N THR A 27 0.55 -8.26 3.79
CA THR A 27 0.59 -9.69 3.46
C THR A 27 -0.78 -10.21 3.04
N SER A 28 -1.83 -9.92 3.81
CA SER A 28 -3.19 -10.37 3.50
C SER A 28 -3.72 -9.82 2.17
N VAL A 29 -3.38 -8.58 1.84
CA VAL A 29 -3.73 -7.97 0.56
C VAL A 29 -3.00 -8.67 -0.58
N SER A 30 -1.68 -8.86 -0.47
CA SER A 30 -0.92 -9.57 -1.51
C SER A 30 -1.44 -10.99 -1.75
N GLU A 31 -1.75 -11.73 -0.69
CA GLU A 31 -2.38 -13.06 -0.80
C GLU A 31 -3.75 -12.98 -1.50
N ALA A 32 -4.57 -11.98 -1.18
CA ALA A 32 -5.86 -11.79 -1.84
C ALA A 32 -5.70 -11.50 -3.34
N TYR A 33 -4.77 -10.62 -3.73
CA TYR A 33 -4.44 -10.34 -5.14
C TYR A 33 -3.97 -11.62 -5.86
N LEU A 34 -3.07 -12.40 -5.25
CA LEU A 34 -2.63 -13.69 -5.78
C LEU A 34 -3.79 -14.68 -5.97
N LEU A 35 -4.72 -14.76 -5.02
CA LEU A 35 -5.89 -15.65 -5.09
C LEU A 35 -6.84 -15.30 -6.24
N VAL A 36 -6.98 -14.00 -6.55
CA VAL A 36 -7.81 -13.55 -7.68
C VAL A 36 -7.04 -13.53 -9.01
N GLY A 37 -5.80 -14.01 -9.03
CA GLY A 37 -4.96 -14.06 -10.24
C GLY A 37 -4.48 -12.69 -10.71
N LEU A 38 -4.51 -11.70 -9.82
CA LEU A 38 -3.94 -10.39 -10.05
C LEU A 38 -2.48 -10.40 -9.55
N ASN A 39 -1.56 -9.95 -10.38
CA ASN A 39 -0.18 -9.77 -9.95
C ASN A 39 -0.11 -8.51 -9.10
N THR A 40 0.12 -8.67 -7.80
CA THR A 40 0.46 -7.55 -6.92
C THR A 40 1.71 -6.88 -7.48
N HIS A 41 1.56 -5.70 -8.10
CA HIS A 41 2.69 -4.97 -8.65
C HIS A 41 3.56 -4.47 -7.49
N LYS A 42 4.66 -5.20 -7.23
CA LYS A 42 5.56 -4.98 -6.08
C LYS A 42 6.05 -3.54 -5.92
N GLY A 43 6.19 -2.80 -7.03
CA GLY A 43 6.64 -1.40 -7.04
C GLY A 43 5.55 -0.34 -6.95
N GLN A 44 4.27 -0.72 -6.81
CA GLN A 44 3.17 0.25 -6.68
C GLN A 44 2.66 0.38 -5.23
N ASN A 45 3.02 -0.56 -4.36
CA ASN A 45 2.64 -0.51 -2.96
C ASN A 45 3.47 0.54 -2.23
N LYS A 46 2.78 1.58 -1.76
CA LYS A 46 3.36 2.71 -1.04
C LYS A 46 2.84 2.71 0.39
N ILE A 47 3.67 3.14 1.31
CA ILE A 47 3.29 3.34 2.71
C ILE A 47 3.48 4.81 3.08
N LEU A 48 2.48 5.36 3.75
CA LEU A 48 2.58 6.66 4.43
C LEU A 48 2.49 6.38 5.93
N GLU A 49 3.59 6.55 6.66
CA GLU A 49 3.61 6.44 8.11
C GLU A 49 3.29 7.79 8.77
N TYR A 50 2.36 7.78 9.73
CA TYR A 50 2.09 8.92 10.62
C TYR A 50 2.47 8.56 12.05
N ASN A 51 3.31 9.39 12.69
CA ASN A 51 3.67 9.30 14.10
C ASN A 51 4.31 7.97 14.57
N THR A 52 4.92 7.20 13.66
CA THR A 52 5.66 6.00 14.05
C THR A 52 7.13 6.35 14.24
N GLU A 53 7.61 6.37 15.50
CA GLU A 53 9.02 6.62 15.83
C GLU A 53 9.95 5.42 15.51
N ASN A 54 9.39 4.27 15.11
CA ASN A 54 10.15 3.03 14.89
C ASN A 54 10.23 2.71 13.39
N SER A 55 11.33 3.07 12.73
CA SER A 55 11.50 3.05 11.26
C SER A 55 11.82 1.68 10.65
N ASP A 56 11.25 0.59 11.16
CA ASP A 56 11.43 -0.72 10.54
C ASP A 56 10.65 -0.81 9.21
N PRO A 57 11.29 -1.14 8.08
CA PRO A 57 10.62 -1.18 6.80
C PRO A 57 9.56 -2.28 6.75
N ILE A 58 8.38 -1.97 6.21
CA ILE A 58 7.38 -2.99 5.88
C ILE A 58 7.86 -3.78 4.67
N LEU A 59 7.89 -5.10 4.79
CA LEU A 59 8.38 -5.99 3.74
C LEU A 59 7.22 -6.68 3.03
N LEU A 60 7.25 -6.71 1.70
CA LEU A 60 6.38 -7.54 0.89
C LEU A 60 7.24 -8.47 0.03
N ASP A 61 7.08 -9.78 0.18
CA ASP A 61 7.89 -10.79 -0.52
C ASP A 61 9.41 -10.59 -0.40
N GLY A 62 9.87 -9.99 0.71
CA GLY A 62 11.28 -9.68 0.96
C GLY A 62 11.78 -8.34 0.39
N GLU A 63 10.91 -7.56 -0.26
CA GLU A 63 11.20 -6.21 -0.74
C GLU A 63 10.57 -5.17 0.19
N ALA A 64 11.30 -4.09 0.52
CA ALA A 64 10.75 -3.00 1.32
C ALA A 64 9.79 -2.16 0.48
N LEU A 65 8.64 -1.80 1.08
CA LEU A 65 7.70 -0.87 0.46
C LEU A 65 8.29 0.54 0.37
N GLU A 66 7.90 1.29 -0.66
CA GLU A 66 8.30 2.69 -0.80
C GLU A 66 7.60 3.53 0.28
N ASP A 67 8.40 4.17 1.13
CA ASP A 67 7.94 5.17 2.07
C ASP A 67 7.72 6.50 1.34
N VAL A 68 6.51 7.04 1.41
CA VAL A 68 6.11 8.26 0.72
C VAL A 68 5.60 9.30 1.72
N VAL A 69 5.88 10.57 1.45
CA VAL A 69 5.43 11.69 2.29
C VAL A 69 3.99 12.09 1.97
N THR A 70 3.52 11.81 0.75
CA THR A 70 2.14 12.04 0.32
C THR A 70 1.69 10.96 -0.65
N PHE A 71 0.40 10.68 -0.68
CA PHE A 71 -0.23 9.90 -1.74
C PHE A 71 -1.50 10.58 -2.23
N THR A 72 -1.87 10.33 -3.48
CA THR A 72 -3.11 10.87 -4.07
C THR A 72 -4.12 9.74 -4.16
N TYR A 73 -5.21 9.83 -3.40
CA TYR A 73 -6.30 8.88 -3.43
C TYR A 73 -7.59 9.61 -3.81
N LEU A 74 -8.26 9.16 -4.88
CA LEU A 74 -9.51 9.76 -5.37
C LEU A 74 -9.45 11.29 -5.56
N PHE A 75 -8.34 11.79 -6.12
CA PHE A 75 -8.05 13.22 -6.29
C PHE A 75 -7.81 14.02 -5.00
N SER A 76 -7.83 13.37 -3.83
CA SER A 76 -7.41 13.95 -2.57
C SER A 76 -5.93 13.67 -2.34
N ILE A 77 -5.18 14.70 -1.96
CA ILE A 77 -3.80 14.55 -1.47
C ILE A 77 -3.90 14.27 0.02
N ILE A 78 -3.37 13.13 0.44
CA ILE A 78 -3.24 12.74 1.84
C ILE A 78 -1.75 12.85 2.17
N ASP A 79 -1.44 13.67 3.17
CA ASP A 79 -0.10 13.82 3.74
C ASP A 79 -0.05 13.19 5.13
N GLU A 80 1.10 13.28 5.79
CA GLU A 80 1.27 12.76 7.14
C GLU A 80 0.21 13.25 8.14
N GLN A 81 -0.43 14.41 7.93
CA GLN A 81 -1.44 14.95 8.82
C GLN A 81 -2.83 14.31 8.67
N GLY A 82 -3.05 13.52 7.60
CA GLY A 82 -4.28 12.76 7.34
C GLY A 82 -5.30 13.44 6.44
#